data_AF-A0A096MEV1-F1
#
_entry.id   AF-A0A096MEV1-F1
#
_cell.length_a   1.000
_cell.length_b   1.000
_cell.length_c   1.000
_cell.angle_alpha   90.00
_cell.angle_beta   90.00
_cell.angle_gamma   90.00
#
_symmetry.space_group_name_H-M   'P 1'
#
loop_
_entity.id
_entity.type
_entity.pdbx_description
1 polymer ?
#
loop_
_entity_poly.entity_id
_entity_poly.type
_entity_poly.pdbx_seq_one_letter_code
_entity_poly.pdbx_strand_id
1 'polypeptide(L)'
;MFIYKGILLPYPADNLVLDVVLLLLFLALETLRIFYGWKGNLCERSLSSLLSLFILFPCTALAVYYLLLQTFVLRLEFILSAVLLCFYGLEFLLCVISISAFSRSRVY
;
A
#
# COMPACT_ATOMS: atom_id res chain seq x y z
N MET A 1 17.03 3.19 5.62
CA MET A 1 17.48 1.89 5.09
C MET A 1 18.21 2.02 3.76
N PHE A 2 17.68 2.74 2.76
CA PHE A 2 18.35 2.91 1.47
C PHE A 2 19.77 3.53 1.54
N ILE A 3 19.98 4.56 2.38
CA ILE A 3 21.32 5.14 2.60
C ILE A 3 22.30 4.10 3.16
N TYR A 4 21.86 3.29 4.12
CA TYR A 4 22.68 2.22 4.69
C TYR A 4 23.05 1.16 3.64
N LYS A 5 22.09 0.77 2.78
CA LYS A 5 22.36 -0.18 1.69
C LYS A 5 23.35 0.37 0.67
N GLY A 6 23.22 1.64 0.29
CA GLY A 6 24.10 2.27 -0.70
C GLY A 6 25.55 2.48 -0.23
N ILE A 7 25.79 2.53 1.08
CA ILE A 7 27.14 2.67 1.65
C ILE A 7 27.78 1.31 1.94
N LEU A 8 27.01 0.36 2.47
CA LEU A 8 27.55 -0.88 3.02
C LEU A 8 27.52 -2.07 2.05
N LEU A 9 26.54 -2.12 1.14
CA LEU A 9 26.40 -3.21 0.18
C LEU A 9 26.84 -2.76 -1.22
N PRO A 10 27.41 -3.67 -2.04
CA PRO A 10 27.69 -3.41 -3.45
C PRO A 10 26.37 -3.36 -4.24
N TYR A 11 25.58 -2.31 -4.03
CA TYR A 11 24.29 -2.10 -4.66
C TYR A 11 24.51 -1.37 -6.00
N PRO A 12 24.09 -1.93 -7.14
CA PRO A 12 24.20 -1.23 -8.42
C PRO A 12 23.36 0.06 -8.37
N ALA A 13 23.97 1.17 -8.80
CA ALA A 13 23.36 2.50 -8.68
C ALA A 13 22.00 2.60 -9.38
N ASP A 14 21.85 1.97 -10.55
CA ASP A 14 20.59 1.97 -11.31
C ASP A 14 19.43 1.34 -10.53
N ASN A 15 19.66 0.21 -9.86
CA ASN A 15 18.65 -0.45 -9.03
C ASN A 15 18.32 0.40 -7.79
N LEU A 16 19.32 1.08 -7.20
CA LEU A 16 19.07 1.94 -6.05
C LEU A 16 18.17 3.13 -6.42
N VAL A 17 18.42 3.75 -7.57
CA VAL A 17 17.58 4.85 -8.08
C VAL A 17 16.16 4.35 -8.35
N LEU A 18 16.01 3.19 -9.01
CA LEU A 18 14.71 2.58 -9.25
C LEU A 18 13.94 2.34 -7.96
N ASP A 19 14.57 1.73 -6.95
CA ASP A 19 13.93 1.45 -5.67
C ASP A 19 13.48 2.73 -4.95
N VAL A 20 14.26 3.82 -5.04
CA VAL A 20 13.91 5.11 -4.44
C VAL A 20 12.75 5.77 -5.19
N VAL A 21 12.72 5.69 -6.52
CA VAL A 21 11.60 6.21 -7.33
C VAL A 21 10.32 5.42 -7.03
N LEU A 22 10.39 4.10 -6.96
CA LEU A 22 9.28 3.25 -6.56
C LEU A 22 8.79 3.59 -5.14
N LEU A 23 9.70 4.01 -4.24
CA LEU A 23 9.34 4.33 -2.85
C LEU A 23 8.54 5.62 -2.80
N LEU A 24 8.95 6.62 -3.58
CA LEU A 24 8.21 7.88 -3.72
C LEU A 24 6.84 7.65 -4.35
N LEU A 25 6.76 6.79 -5.37
CA LEU A 25 5.50 6.39 -5.97
C LEU A 25 4.61 5.67 -4.95
N PHE A 26 5.18 4.76 -4.17
CA PHE A 26 4.47 4.02 -3.14
C PHE A 26 3.90 4.96 -2.07
N LEU A 27 4.68 5.94 -1.62
CA LEU A 27 4.22 6.98 -0.70
C LEU A 27 3.04 7.78 -1.29
N ALA A 28 3.12 8.18 -2.56
CA ALA A 28 2.03 8.90 -3.22
C ALA A 28 0.75 8.05 -3.29
N LEU A 29 0.86 6.77 -3.65
CA LEU A 29 -0.30 5.87 -3.70
C LEU A 29 -0.89 5.62 -2.31
N GLU A 30 -0.06 5.42 -1.29
CA GLU A 30 -0.50 5.26 0.09
C GLU A 30 -1.26 6.48 0.60
N THR A 31 -0.75 7.68 0.36
CA THR A 31 -1.44 8.93 0.77
C THR A 31 -2.79 9.09 0.08
N LEU A 32 -2.87 8.80 -1.23
CA LEU A 32 -4.13 8.82 -1.97
C LEU A 32 -5.13 7.78 -1.42
N ARG A 33 -4.66 6.56 -1.17
CA ARG A 33 -5.48 5.48 -0.61
C ARG A 33 -6.10 5.87 0.73
N ILE A 34 -5.28 6.38 1.65
CA ILE A 34 -5.73 6.83 2.98
C ILE A 34 -6.71 8.00 2.84
N PHE A 35 -6.44 8.95 1.95
CA PHE A 35 -7.32 10.08 1.71
C PHE A 35 -8.71 9.65 1.20
N TYR A 36 -8.77 8.75 0.22
CA TYR A 36 -10.04 8.23 -0.32
C TYR A 36 -10.76 7.31 0.66
N GLY A 37 -10.02 6.54 1.47
CA GLY A 37 -10.58 5.69 2.53
C GLY A 37 -11.23 6.52 3.63
N TRP A 38 -10.53 7.55 4.12
CA TRP A 38 -11.09 8.50 5.09
C TRP A 38 -12.34 9.18 4.50
N LYS A 39 -12.22 9.79 3.32
CA LYS A 39 -13.34 10.50 2.69
C LYS A 39 -14.54 9.59 2.40
N GLY A 40 -14.29 8.35 1.98
CA GLY A 40 -15.33 7.36 1.71
C GLY A 40 -16.08 6.93 2.97
N ASN A 41 -15.36 6.78 4.08
CA ASN A 41 -15.96 6.42 5.36
C ASN A 41 -16.81 7.57 5.94
N LEU A 42 -16.31 8.82 5.89
CA LEU A 42 -17.06 9.98 6.43
C LEU A 42 -18.29 10.36 5.61
N CYS A 43 -18.23 10.23 4.28
CA CYS A 43 -19.32 10.65 3.40
C CYS A 43 -20.29 9.50 3.07
N GLU A 44 -20.12 8.32 3.66
CA GLU A 44 -20.85 7.08 3.36
C GLU A 44 -21.00 6.82 1.84
N ARG A 45 -19.99 7.25 1.08
CA ARG A 45 -20.03 7.26 -0.38
C ARG A 45 -19.27 6.06 -0.89
N SER A 46 -20.04 5.02 -1.24
CA SER A 46 -19.53 3.75 -1.79
C SER A 46 -18.48 3.95 -2.91
N LEU A 47 -18.64 4.97 -3.77
CA LEU A 47 -17.69 5.27 -4.85
C LEU A 47 -16.29 5.65 -4.35
N SER A 48 -16.17 6.44 -3.27
CA SER A 48 -14.86 6.81 -2.71
C SER A 48 -14.19 5.64 -2.01
N SER A 49 -14.97 4.77 -1.36
CA SER A 49 -14.47 3.53 -0.75
C SER A 49 -13.99 2.52 -1.80
N LEU A 50 -14.70 2.42 -2.94
CA LEU A 50 -14.27 1.64 -4.10
C LEU A 50 -12.97 2.17 -4.71
N LEU A 51 -12.78 3.50 -4.76
CA LEU A 51 -11.54 4.09 -5.25
C LEU A 51 -10.35 3.76 -4.34
N SER A 52 -10.51 3.83 -3.01
CA SER A 52 -9.44 3.38 -2.09
C SER A 52 -9.13 1.89 -2.27
N LEU A 53 -10.15 1.06 -2.51
CA LEU A 53 -9.97 -0.37 -2.79
C LEU A 53 -9.20 -0.60 -4.10
N PHE A 54 -9.48 0.19 -5.14
CA PHE A 54 -8.77 0.09 -6.41
C PHE A 54 -7.28 0.47 -6.26
N ILE A 55 -6.98 1.51 -5.47
CA ILE A 55 -5.61 1.95 -5.17
C ILE A 55 -4.88 0.95 -4.26
N LEU A 56 -5.59 0.14 -3.48
CA LEU A 56 -5.00 -0.93 -2.67
C LEU A 56 -4.24 -1.96 -3.54
N PHE A 57 -4.71 -2.27 -4.75
CA PHE A 57 -4.05 -3.25 -5.62
C PHE A 57 -2.64 -2.84 -6.09
N PRO A 58 -2.39 -1.63 -6.62
CA PRO A 58 -1.03 -1.21 -6.91
C PRO A 58 -0.19 -1.04 -5.64
N CYS A 59 -0.77 -0.64 -4.49
CA CYS A 59 -0.06 -0.62 -3.22
C CYS A 59 0.40 -2.02 -2.76
N THR A 60 -0.46 -3.04 -2.86
CA THR A 60 -0.10 -4.42 -2.50
C THR A 60 0.98 -4.95 -3.45
N ALA A 61 0.91 -4.64 -4.75
CA ALA A 61 1.95 -5.02 -5.70
C ALA A 61 3.32 -4.39 -5.34
N LEU A 62 3.36 -3.11 -4.97
CA LEU A 62 4.57 -2.44 -4.50
C LEU A 62 5.08 -3.02 -3.17
N ALA A 63 4.21 -3.35 -2.23
CA ALA A 63 4.61 -4.01 -0.99
C ALA A 63 5.22 -5.40 -1.25
N VAL A 64 4.65 -6.18 -2.17
CA VAL A 64 5.22 -7.46 -2.61
C VAL A 64 6.56 -7.27 -3.32
N TYR A 65 6.72 -6.20 -4.11
CA TYR A 65 7.99 -5.84 -4.72
C TYR A 65 9.09 -5.66 -3.67
N TYR A 66 8.85 -4.85 -2.63
CA TYR A 66 9.80 -4.65 -1.54
C TYR A 66 10.02 -5.90 -0.66
N LEU A 67 9.06 -6.84 -0.63
CA LEU A 67 9.19 -8.08 0.11
C LEU A 67 10.06 -9.13 -0.62
N LEU A 68 9.86 -9.30 -1.93
CA LEU A 68 10.38 -10.45 -2.69
C LEU A 68 11.32 -10.09 -3.85
N LEU A 69 11.09 -8.96 -4.52
CA LEU A 69 11.74 -8.61 -5.80
C LEU A 69 12.91 -7.64 -5.62
N GLN A 70 13.06 -7.02 -4.46
CA GLN A 70 14.17 -6.12 -4.16
C GLN A 70 15.52 -6.88 -4.12
N THR A 71 16.59 -6.24 -4.60
CA THR A 71 17.90 -6.88 -4.80
C THR A 71 18.57 -7.33 -3.49
N PHE A 72 18.47 -6.52 -2.44
CA PHE A 72 18.88 -6.90 -1.09
C PHE A 72 17.78 -6.58 -0.08
N VAL A 73 17.06 -7.58 0.40
CA VAL A 73 16.01 -7.42 1.41
C VAL A 73 16.60 -7.53 2.82
N LEU A 74 16.46 -6.50 3.65
CA LEU A 74 16.87 -6.57 5.06
C LEU A 74 15.78 -7.27 5.89
N ARG A 75 16.18 -7.93 6.97
CA ARG A 75 15.24 -8.60 7.90
C ARG A 75 14.15 -7.66 8.42
N LEU A 76 14.51 -6.42 8.72
CA LEU A 76 13.55 -5.41 9.18
C LEU A 76 12.56 -5.02 8.07
N GLU A 77 12.99 -4.89 6.82
CA GLU A 77 12.08 -4.61 5.68
C GLU A 77 11.12 -5.77 5.46
N PHE A 78 11.62 -7.01 5.56
CA PHE A 78 10.77 -8.18 5.44
C PHE A 78 9.66 -8.19 6.49
N ILE A 79 9.99 -7.96 7.77
CA ILE A 79 9.01 -7.92 8.86
C ILE A 79 8.01 -6.79 8.63
N LEU A 80 8.47 -5.58 8.30
CA LEU A 80 7.60 -4.42 8.07
C LEU A 80 6.65 -4.66 6.89
N SER A 81 7.14 -5.16 5.76
CA SER A 81 6.33 -5.44 4.58
C SER A 81 5.34 -6.58 4.82
N ALA A 82 5.71 -7.61 5.59
CA ALA A 82 4.79 -8.68 5.96
C ALA A 82 3.64 -8.17 6.86
N VAL A 83 3.98 -7.35 7.85
CA VAL A 83 2.98 -6.71 8.73
C VAL A 83 2.07 -5.77 7.92
N LEU A 84 2.63 -4.99 6.99
CA LEU A 84 1.87 -4.12 6.10
C LEU A 84 0.87 -4.89 5.23
N LEU A 85 1.30 -6.02 4.66
CA LEU A 85 0.41 -6.90 3.86
C LEU A 85 -0.72 -7.48 4.70
N CYS A 86 -0.47 -7.81 5.97
CA CYS A 86 -1.52 -8.24 6.89
C CYS A 86 -2.56 -7.13 7.10
N PHE A 87 -2.12 -5.89 7.31
CA PHE A 87 -3.02 -4.74 7.43
C PHE A 87 -3.80 -4.47 6.14
N TYR A 88 -3.20 -4.63 4.96
CA TYR A 88 -3.91 -4.53 3.68
C TYR A 88 -5.01 -5.60 3.55
N GLY A 89 -4.76 -6.82 4.01
CA GLY A 89 -5.78 -7.87 4.05
C GLY A 89 -6.95 -7.51 4.95
N LEU A 90 -6.68 -6.97 6.14
CA LEU A 90 -7.72 -6.50 7.05
C LEU A 90 -8.50 -5.32 6.47
N GLU A 91 -7.82 -4.35 5.87
CA GLU A 91 -8.45 -3.20 5.21
C GLU A 91 -9.36 -3.63 4.07
N PHE A 92 -8.93 -4.58 3.25
CA PHE A 92 -9.76 -5.15 2.18
C PHE A 92 -11.07 -5.72 2.75
N LEU A 93 -10.99 -6.55 3.80
CA LEU A 93 -12.17 -7.15 4.43
C LEU A 93 -13.11 -6.09 5.00
N LEU A 94 -12.56 -5.13 5.77
CA LEU A 94 -13.34 -4.05 6.37
C LEU A 94 -13.98 -3.15 5.30
N CYS A 95 -13.26 -2.86 4.22
CA CYS A 95 -13.76 -2.05 3.10
C CYS A 95 -14.94 -2.75 2.41
N VAL A 96 -14.84 -4.05 2.12
CA VAL A 96 -15.94 -4.83 1.52
C VAL A 96 -17.17 -4.84 2.42
N ILE A 97 -16.98 -5.04 3.73
CA ILE A 97 -18.08 -4.98 4.70
C ILE A 97 -18.73 -3.59 4.68
N SER A 98 -17.94 -2.52 4.71
CA SER A 98 -18.45 -1.14 4.67
C SER A 98 -19.28 -0.85 3.41
N ILE A 99 -18.80 -1.30 2.24
CA ILE A 99 -19.49 -1.11 0.97
C ILE A 99 -20.83 -1.86 0.99
N SER A 100 -20.86 -3.09 1.52
CA SER A 100 -22.10 -3.88 1.63
C SER A 100 -23.11 -3.27 2.61
N ALA A 101 -22.62 -2.64 3.68
CA ALA A 101 -23.47 -1.96 4.65
C ALA A 101 -24.11 -0.70 4.04
N PHE A 102 -23.33 0.11 3.32
CA PHE A 102 -23.80 1.32 2.66
C PHE A 102 -24.70 1.03 1.46
N SER A 103 -24.46 -0.04 0.70
CA SER A 103 -25.35 -0.42 -0.41
C SER A 103 -26.72 -0.83 0.11
N ARG A 104 -26.79 -1.48 1.28
CA ARG A 104 -28.06 -1.84 1.92
C ARG A 104 -28.81 -0.63 2.47
N SER A 105 -28.13 0.38 3.05
CA SER A 105 -28.83 1.56 3.60
C SER A 105 -29.44 2.45 2.52
N ARG A 106 -28.87 2.50 1.31
CA ARG A 106 -29.47 3.24 0.18
C ARG A 106 -30.75 2.64 -0.39
N VAL A 107 -31.03 1.36 -0.09
CA VAL A 107 -32.18 0.63 -0.65
C VAL A 107 -33.45 0.81 0.21
N TYR A 108 -33.31 1.34 1.44
CA TYR A 108 -34.42 1.72 2.32
C TYR A 108 -34.56 3.24 2.39
#